data_AF-A0AB38ZBH8-F1
#
_entry.id   AF-A0AB38ZBH8-F1
#
_cell.length_a   1.000
_cell.length_b   1.000
_cell.length_c   1.000
_cell.angle_alpha   90.00
_cell.angle_beta   90.00
_cell.angle_gamma   90.00
#
_symmetry.space_group_name_H-M   'P 1'
#
loop_
_entity.id
_entity.type
_entity.pdbx_description
1 polymer ?
#
loop_
_entity_poly.entity_id
_entity_poly.type
_entity_poly.pdbx_seq_one_letter_code
_entity_poly.pdbx_strand_id
1 'polypeptide(L)'
;MQGQNNISDVFQVRKKTAEYIDSRIAEVQKHFEDRIESIRRINEKYFQLLCLFSLIDSLAQEYSNYSRGQEQKKFTNFVLEFQKKWDFLEYTDPITFYYDVQEHLIESVNLNSLSEGDVYSPAHMIKSEMTEKVVACLEEKGVQNIADCKRKHRYVDLLYKMRSKLSHELSTSGSVSPMGLGEKEPLPYYVSVSRVYSIDGNLIEDDIWELVVPVEFIERLLLDCLGNYLDFCKKTQRDPFSNNKFERKFRLAWYD
;
A
#
# COMPACT_ATOMS: atom_id res chain seq x y z
N MET A 1 13.21 59.80 0.36
CA MET A 1 13.69 58.65 -0.43
C MET A 1 13.80 57.47 0.51
N GLN A 2 12.75 56.66 0.59
CA GLN A 2 12.76 55.40 1.32
C GLN A 2 13.41 54.36 0.42
N GLY A 3 14.51 53.76 0.90
CA GLY A 3 15.17 52.66 0.22
C GLY A 3 14.24 51.46 0.16
N GLN A 4 13.90 51.04 -1.05
CA GLN A 4 13.30 49.73 -1.29
C GLN A 4 14.33 48.68 -0.88
N ASN A 5 14.13 48.06 0.29
CA ASN A 5 14.82 46.82 0.62
C ASN A 5 14.34 45.77 -0.37
N ASN A 6 15.24 45.38 -1.27
CA ASN A 6 15.02 44.31 -2.23
C ASN A 6 14.85 43.00 -1.44
N ILE A 7 13.62 42.48 -1.42
CA ILE A 7 13.26 41.20 -0.78
C ILE A 7 14.08 40.02 -1.37
N SER A 8 14.73 40.23 -2.52
CA SER A 8 15.65 39.26 -3.14
C SER A 8 16.90 38.95 -2.32
N ASP A 9 17.33 39.83 -1.41
CA ASP A 9 18.59 39.66 -0.68
C ASP A 9 18.46 38.80 0.59
N VAL A 10 17.23 38.48 1.01
CA VAL A 10 16.97 37.68 2.24
C VAL A 10 17.10 36.16 1.99
N PHE A 11 17.04 35.72 0.73
CA PHE A 11 17.09 34.31 0.39
C PHE A 11 18.27 34.02 -0.55
N GLN A 12 19.46 33.87 0.03
CA GLN A 12 20.54 33.21 -0.67
C GLN A 12 20.12 31.76 -0.96
N VAL A 13 19.76 31.48 -2.21
CA VAL A 13 19.57 30.12 -2.72
C VAL A 13 20.95 29.47 -2.69
N ARG A 14 21.27 28.79 -1.58
CA ARG A 14 22.49 27.98 -1.48
C ARG A 14 22.45 26.96 -2.61
N LYS A 15 23.48 26.99 -3.46
CA LYS A 15 23.67 25.98 -4.50
C LYS A 15 23.76 24.62 -3.80
N LYS A 16 22.83 23.71 -4.09
CA LYS A 16 22.84 22.36 -3.49
C LYS A 16 24.09 21.65 -3.99
N THR A 17 25.06 21.43 -3.11
CA THR A 17 26.25 20.63 -3.39
C THR A 17 25.90 19.15 -3.23
N ALA A 18 26.69 18.26 -3.83
CA ALA A 18 26.53 16.81 -3.61
C ALA A 18 26.59 16.45 -2.11
N GLU A 19 27.49 17.09 -1.37
CA GLU A 19 27.61 16.96 0.10
C GLU A 19 26.31 17.32 0.83
N TYR A 20 25.60 18.36 0.38
CA TYR A 20 24.30 18.72 0.94
C TYR A 20 23.26 17.62 0.68
N ILE A 21 23.23 17.05 -0.53
CA ILE A 21 22.30 15.97 -0.88
C ILE A 21 22.58 14.72 -0.03
N ASP A 22 23.84 14.33 0.13
CA ASP A 22 24.24 13.19 0.97
C ASP A 22 23.83 13.42 2.44
N SER A 23 24.05 14.63 2.97
CA SER A 23 23.60 14.99 4.33
C SER A 23 22.09 14.92 4.48
N ARG A 24 21.33 15.37 3.47
CA ARG A 24 19.85 15.31 3.49
C ARG A 24 19.34 13.88 3.42
N ILE A 25 19.96 13.02 2.61
CA ILE A 25 19.64 11.60 2.53
C ILE A 25 19.84 10.93 3.89
N ALA A 26 20.99 11.15 4.53
CA ALA A 26 21.28 10.58 5.85
C ALA A 26 20.29 11.06 6.92
N GLU A 27 19.91 12.35 6.90
CA GLU A 27 18.92 12.89 7.82
C GLU A 27 17.53 12.25 7.63
N VAL A 28 17.09 12.13 6.37
CA VAL A 28 15.79 11.52 6.04
C VAL A 28 15.77 10.04 6.40
N GLN A 29 16.83 9.30 6.08
CA GLN A 29 16.95 7.90 6.45
C GLN A 29 16.80 7.73 7.97
N LYS A 30 17.59 8.49 8.75
CA LYS A 30 17.52 8.45 10.21
C LYS A 30 16.13 8.83 10.73
N HIS A 31 15.49 9.84 10.14
CA HIS A 31 14.14 10.24 10.53
C HIS A 31 13.14 9.08 10.38
N PHE A 32 13.17 8.38 9.25
CA PHE A 32 12.27 7.24 9.03
C PHE A 32 12.60 6.06 9.95
N GLU A 33 13.88 5.76 10.17
CA GLU A 33 14.32 4.72 11.11
C GLU A 33 13.79 4.99 12.54
N ASP A 34 13.93 6.23 13.04
CA ASP A 34 13.42 6.65 14.36
C ASP A 34 11.88 6.51 14.46
N ARG A 35 11.16 6.81 13.37
CA ARG A 35 9.70 6.68 13.29
C ARG A 35 9.27 5.22 13.28
N ILE A 36 9.91 4.37 12.48
CA ILE A 36 9.63 2.93 12.43
C ILE A 36 9.88 2.31 13.81
N GLU A 37 10.97 2.67 14.48
CA GLU A 37 11.28 2.20 15.82
C GLU A 37 10.23 2.64 16.85
N SER A 38 9.71 3.86 16.73
CA SER A 38 8.59 4.32 17.56
C SER A 38 7.30 3.53 17.29
N ILE A 39 7.03 3.20 16.01
CA ILE A 39 5.86 2.44 15.59
C ILE A 39 5.89 1.02 16.14
N ARG A 40 7.05 0.34 16.12
CA ARG A 40 7.20 -1.03 16.65
C ARG A 40 6.80 -1.17 18.13
N ARG A 41 6.87 -0.07 18.89
CA ARG A 41 6.52 -0.02 20.32
C ARG A 41 5.02 0.13 20.57
N ILE A 42 4.22 0.38 19.52
CA ILE A 42 2.77 0.44 19.62
C ILE A 42 2.26 -0.99 19.77
N ASN A 43 1.50 -1.29 20.84
CA ASN A 43 0.99 -2.65 21.07
C ASN A 43 -0.04 -3.08 20.02
N GLU A 44 -0.85 -2.14 19.55
CA GLU A 44 -1.96 -2.40 18.64
C GLU A 44 -1.51 -2.44 17.18
N LYS A 45 -1.66 -3.60 16.53
CA LYS A 45 -1.16 -3.84 15.17
C LYS A 45 -1.85 -2.97 14.12
N TYR A 46 -3.14 -2.64 14.30
CA TYR A 46 -3.85 -1.71 13.41
C TYR A 46 -3.23 -0.32 13.40
N PHE A 47 -2.84 0.18 14.58
CA PHE A 47 -2.15 1.46 14.68
C PHE A 47 -0.74 1.41 14.09
N GLN A 48 -0.04 0.26 14.22
CA GLN A 48 1.22 0.08 13.52
C GLN A 48 1.04 0.23 12.00
N LEU A 49 0.07 -0.49 11.42
CA LEU A 49 -0.23 -0.41 9.98
C LEU A 49 -0.61 1.01 9.53
N LEU A 50 -1.48 1.68 10.27
CA LEU A 50 -1.90 3.04 9.96
C LEU A 50 -0.69 3.99 9.89
N CYS A 51 0.21 3.92 10.88
CA CYS A 51 1.41 4.73 10.91
C CYS A 51 2.38 4.37 9.78
N LEU A 52 2.61 3.09 9.50
CA LEU A 52 3.48 2.67 8.39
C LEU A 52 2.94 3.15 7.03
N PHE A 53 1.64 3.02 6.78
CA PHE A 53 1.03 3.53 5.56
C PHE A 53 1.16 5.05 5.43
N SER A 54 1.02 5.79 6.53
CA SER A 54 1.21 7.24 6.50
C SER A 54 2.64 7.66 6.10
N LEU A 55 3.65 6.85 6.45
CA LEU A 55 5.03 7.07 6.02
C LEU A 55 5.20 6.81 4.52
N ILE A 56 4.58 5.73 3.99
CA ILE A 56 4.58 5.45 2.55
C ILE A 56 3.84 6.56 1.78
N ASP A 57 2.68 6.99 2.27
CA ASP A 57 1.92 8.10 1.69
C ASP A 57 2.78 9.37 1.63
N SER A 58 3.51 9.69 2.70
CA SER A 58 4.38 10.87 2.74
C SER A 58 5.41 10.88 1.59
N LEU A 59 6.04 9.73 1.33
CA LEU A 59 6.99 9.57 0.23
C LEU A 59 6.29 9.65 -1.14
N ALA A 60 5.13 9.00 -1.29
CA ALA A 60 4.36 9.04 -2.53
C ALA A 60 3.87 10.46 -2.88
N GLN A 61 3.45 11.23 -1.86
CA GLN A 61 3.05 12.63 -2.02
C GLN A 61 4.23 13.51 -2.42
N GLU A 62 5.38 13.38 -1.77
CA GLU A 62 6.60 14.11 -2.15
C GLU A 62 7.04 13.75 -3.58
N TYR A 63 7.03 12.46 -3.93
CA TYR A 63 7.43 12.01 -5.26
C TYR A 63 6.52 12.59 -6.36
N SER A 64 5.22 12.68 -6.09
CA SER A 64 4.21 13.27 -6.97
C SER A 64 4.05 14.79 -6.85
N ASN A 65 4.99 15.47 -6.19
CA ASN A 65 5.03 16.92 -6.00
C ASN A 65 3.75 17.48 -5.34
N TYR A 66 3.15 16.72 -4.43
CA TYR A 66 1.92 17.12 -3.71
C TYR A 66 0.81 17.60 -4.67
N SER A 67 0.76 17.03 -5.88
CA SER A 67 -0.32 17.33 -6.84
C SER A 67 -1.67 17.00 -6.22
N ARG A 68 -2.77 17.62 -6.66
CA ARG A 68 -4.10 17.34 -6.07
C ARG A 68 -4.81 16.18 -6.80
N GLY A 69 -5.47 15.31 -6.03
CA GLY A 69 -6.29 14.20 -6.55
C GLY A 69 -5.47 13.00 -7.00
N GLN A 70 -6.13 11.92 -7.41
CA GLN A 70 -5.47 10.68 -7.87
C GLN A 70 -4.58 10.03 -6.79
N GLU A 71 -4.96 10.12 -5.51
CA GLU A 71 -4.16 9.64 -4.37
C GLU A 71 -3.79 8.16 -4.48
N GLN A 72 -4.75 7.32 -4.88
CA GLN A 72 -4.50 5.90 -5.16
C GLN A 72 -3.40 5.72 -6.19
N LYS A 73 -3.46 6.45 -7.31
CA LYS A 73 -2.49 6.32 -8.39
C LYS A 73 -1.10 6.75 -7.95
N LYS A 74 -0.98 7.81 -7.15
CA LYS A 74 0.32 8.26 -6.62
C LYS A 74 0.92 7.22 -5.70
N PHE A 75 0.12 6.68 -4.78
CA PHE A 75 0.54 5.63 -3.87
C PHE A 75 1.00 4.39 -4.63
N THR A 76 0.15 3.84 -5.52
CA THR A 76 0.46 2.60 -6.23
C THR A 76 1.65 2.78 -7.17
N ASN A 77 1.75 3.90 -7.88
CA ASN A 77 2.91 4.19 -8.72
C ASN A 77 4.19 4.31 -7.91
N PHE A 78 4.16 5.01 -6.77
CA PHE A 78 5.33 5.12 -5.90
C PHE A 78 5.78 3.76 -5.39
N VAL A 79 4.85 2.94 -4.89
CA VAL A 79 5.17 1.60 -4.39
C VAL A 79 5.76 0.75 -5.51
N LEU A 80 5.12 0.65 -6.68
CA LEU A 80 5.64 -0.14 -7.80
C LEU A 80 6.98 0.36 -8.34
N GLU A 81 7.21 1.67 -8.33
CA GLU A 81 8.47 2.26 -8.80
C GLU A 81 9.64 1.90 -7.88
N PHE A 82 9.44 1.91 -6.55
CA PHE A 82 10.52 1.83 -5.57
C PHE A 82 10.59 0.53 -4.79
N GLN A 83 9.57 -0.31 -4.77
CA GLN A 83 9.71 -1.69 -4.30
C GLN A 83 10.46 -2.53 -5.35
N LYS A 84 11.38 -3.40 -4.94
CA LYS A 84 12.19 -4.25 -5.84
C LYS A 84 12.20 -5.73 -5.47
N LYS A 85 11.39 -6.13 -4.49
CA LYS A 85 11.41 -7.49 -3.93
C LYS A 85 10.16 -8.31 -4.21
N TRP A 86 9.03 -7.66 -4.48
CA TRP A 86 7.72 -8.30 -4.46
C TRP A 86 6.98 -8.06 -5.76
N ASP A 87 7.38 -8.77 -6.80
CA ASP A 87 6.77 -8.70 -8.13
C ASP A 87 5.27 -9.05 -8.10
N PHE A 88 4.85 -9.87 -7.13
CA PHE A 88 3.43 -10.22 -6.94
C PHE A 88 2.54 -8.99 -6.75
N LEU A 89 3.07 -7.84 -6.32
CA LEU A 89 2.31 -6.61 -6.12
C LEU A 89 1.60 -6.10 -7.39
N GLU A 90 2.11 -6.44 -8.57
CA GLU A 90 1.52 -6.06 -9.86
C GLU A 90 0.40 -7.00 -10.32
N TYR A 91 0.31 -8.20 -9.75
CA TYR A 91 -0.65 -9.22 -10.16
C TYR A 91 -2.02 -8.97 -9.52
N THR A 92 -3.07 -9.44 -10.19
CA THR A 92 -4.43 -9.47 -9.65
C THR A 92 -4.54 -10.59 -8.62
N ASP A 93 -4.99 -10.24 -7.42
CA ASP A 93 -5.35 -11.18 -6.38
C ASP A 93 -6.61 -11.97 -6.80
N PRO A 94 -6.53 -13.30 -6.93
CA PRO A 94 -7.66 -14.09 -7.43
C PRO A 94 -8.81 -14.23 -6.44
N ILE A 95 -8.54 -14.19 -5.12
CA ILE A 95 -9.54 -14.46 -4.08
C ILE A 95 -10.49 -13.27 -3.91
N THR A 96 -9.94 -12.09 -3.71
CA THR A 96 -10.72 -10.86 -3.63
C THR A 96 -11.41 -10.56 -4.96
N PHE A 97 -10.78 -10.88 -6.10
CA PHE A 97 -11.41 -10.72 -7.40
C PHE A 97 -12.59 -11.68 -7.56
N TYR A 98 -12.44 -12.94 -7.15
CA TYR A 98 -13.54 -13.91 -7.10
C TYR A 98 -14.72 -13.37 -6.30
N TYR A 99 -14.50 -12.87 -5.08
CA TYR A 99 -15.59 -12.36 -4.25
C TYR A 99 -16.31 -11.13 -4.82
N ASP A 100 -15.62 -10.27 -5.58
CA ASP A 100 -16.21 -9.08 -6.20
C ASP A 100 -17.12 -9.39 -7.40
N VAL A 101 -17.01 -10.61 -7.95
CA VAL A 101 -17.72 -11.00 -9.19
C VAL A 101 -18.45 -12.35 -9.06
N GLN A 102 -18.51 -12.92 -7.86
CA GLN A 102 -18.98 -14.29 -7.62
C GLN A 102 -20.40 -14.55 -8.13
N GLU A 103 -21.28 -13.55 -8.10
CA GLU A 103 -22.65 -13.62 -8.61
C GLU A 103 -22.71 -13.86 -10.13
N HIS A 104 -21.62 -13.53 -10.84
CA HIS A 104 -21.48 -13.76 -12.25
C HIS A 104 -20.75 -15.07 -12.56
N LEU A 105 -20.28 -15.85 -11.59
CA LEU A 105 -19.55 -17.08 -11.87
C LEU A 105 -20.49 -18.28 -12.05
N ILE A 106 -19.98 -19.33 -12.70
CA ILE A 106 -20.64 -20.64 -12.74
C ILE A 106 -20.06 -21.51 -11.62
N GLU A 107 -20.80 -22.52 -11.17
CA GLU A 107 -20.40 -23.36 -10.04
C GLU A 107 -19.01 -24.01 -10.20
N SER A 108 -18.53 -24.24 -11.42
CA SER A 108 -17.21 -24.83 -11.67
C SER A 108 -16.04 -23.89 -11.41
N VAL A 109 -16.27 -22.57 -11.34
CA VAL A 109 -15.29 -21.57 -10.91
C VAL A 109 -15.59 -21.26 -9.45
N ASN A 110 -14.90 -21.96 -8.55
CA ASN A 110 -15.10 -21.84 -7.10
C ASN A 110 -13.76 -21.97 -6.36
N LEU A 111 -13.79 -21.79 -5.04
CA LEU A 111 -12.61 -21.87 -4.18
C LEU A 111 -12.41 -23.26 -3.53
N ASN A 112 -13.16 -24.28 -3.95
CA ASN A 112 -13.17 -25.61 -3.30
C ASN A 112 -11.85 -26.38 -3.51
N SER A 113 -10.99 -25.92 -4.42
CA SER A 113 -9.63 -26.47 -4.57
C SER A 113 -8.70 -26.12 -3.42
N LEU A 114 -9.06 -25.12 -2.59
CA LEU A 114 -8.32 -24.72 -1.41
C LEU A 114 -8.80 -25.56 -0.22
N SER A 115 -7.88 -26.16 0.51
CA SER A 115 -8.20 -27.03 1.64
C SER A 115 -8.29 -26.21 2.92
N GLU A 116 -9.38 -26.39 3.67
CA GLU A 116 -9.54 -25.75 4.98
C GLU A 116 -8.40 -26.13 5.93
N GLY A 117 -7.89 -25.15 6.67
CA GLY A 117 -6.74 -25.32 7.56
C GLY A 117 -5.37 -25.11 6.91
N ASP A 118 -5.29 -25.06 5.57
CA ASP A 118 -4.05 -24.69 4.87
C ASP A 118 -3.83 -23.17 4.86
N VAL A 119 -2.56 -22.80 4.67
CA VAL A 119 -2.12 -21.42 4.42
C VAL A 119 -1.60 -21.33 2.99
N TYR A 120 -2.07 -20.35 2.22
CA TYR A 120 -1.62 -20.13 0.86
C TYR A 120 -0.89 -18.80 0.72
N SER A 121 0.17 -18.75 -0.09
CA SER A 121 0.86 -17.49 -0.40
C SER A 121 0.31 -16.86 -1.69
N PRO A 122 0.50 -15.54 -1.91
CA PRO A 122 0.24 -14.88 -3.19
C PRO A 122 0.86 -15.61 -4.37
N ALA A 123 2.10 -16.08 -4.23
CA ALA A 123 2.79 -16.83 -5.29
C ALA A 123 2.08 -18.15 -5.63
N HIS A 124 1.55 -18.85 -4.64
CA HIS A 124 0.73 -20.05 -4.88
C HIS A 124 -0.56 -19.68 -5.61
N MET A 125 -1.26 -18.66 -5.13
CA MET A 125 -2.53 -18.23 -5.72
C MET A 125 -2.40 -17.74 -7.15
N ILE A 126 -1.35 -16.98 -7.48
CA ILE A 126 -1.06 -16.54 -8.84
C ILE A 126 -0.79 -17.74 -9.76
N LYS A 127 -0.07 -18.76 -9.28
CA LYS A 127 0.24 -19.98 -10.07
C LYS A 127 -0.97 -20.90 -10.27
N SER A 128 -2.06 -20.71 -9.54
CA SER A 128 -3.28 -21.54 -9.66
C SER A 128 -4.10 -21.27 -10.92
N GLU A 129 -3.77 -20.19 -11.65
CA GLU A 129 -4.49 -19.69 -12.83
C GLU A 129 -5.97 -19.37 -12.54
N MET A 130 -6.32 -19.15 -11.26
CA MET A 130 -7.69 -18.84 -10.85
C MET A 130 -8.16 -17.51 -11.46
N THR A 131 -7.28 -16.52 -11.55
CA THR A 131 -7.61 -15.24 -12.19
C THR A 131 -8.04 -15.43 -13.64
N GLU A 132 -7.32 -16.25 -14.40
CA GLU A 132 -7.61 -16.55 -15.81
C GLU A 132 -8.93 -17.30 -15.96
N LYS A 133 -9.21 -18.27 -15.09
CA LYS A 133 -10.49 -19.00 -15.07
C LYS A 133 -11.68 -18.07 -14.79
N VAL A 134 -11.55 -17.19 -13.81
CA VAL A 134 -12.56 -16.16 -13.50
C VAL A 134 -12.78 -15.27 -14.71
N VAL A 135 -11.70 -14.77 -15.32
CA VAL A 135 -11.79 -13.91 -16.51
C VAL A 135 -12.49 -14.60 -17.67
N ALA A 136 -12.10 -15.83 -18.01
CA ALA A 136 -12.72 -16.58 -19.11
C ALA A 136 -14.23 -16.75 -18.90
N CYS A 137 -14.65 -17.10 -17.68
CA CYS A 137 -16.07 -17.21 -17.34
C CYS A 137 -16.82 -15.87 -17.49
N LEU A 138 -16.22 -14.76 -17.07
CA LEU A 138 -16.82 -13.43 -17.19
C LEU A 138 -16.95 -12.99 -18.66
N GLU A 139 -15.94 -13.29 -19.48
CA GLU A 139 -15.94 -13.01 -20.92
C GLU A 139 -17.04 -13.81 -21.63
N GLU A 140 -17.19 -15.10 -21.32
CA GLU A 140 -18.27 -15.95 -21.84
C GLU A 140 -19.67 -15.42 -21.49
N LYS A 141 -19.83 -14.86 -20.29
CA LYS A 141 -21.10 -14.23 -19.87
C LYS A 141 -21.28 -12.79 -20.35
N GLY A 142 -20.32 -12.23 -21.10
CA GLY A 142 -20.41 -10.89 -21.67
C GLY A 142 -20.33 -9.76 -20.63
N VAL A 143 -19.73 -10.01 -19.47
CA VAL A 143 -19.56 -9.00 -18.41
C VAL A 143 -18.62 -7.90 -18.93
N GLN A 144 -19.03 -6.65 -18.77
CA GLN A 144 -18.26 -5.49 -19.21
C GLN A 144 -17.25 -5.06 -18.15
N ASN A 145 -16.25 -4.26 -18.54
CA ASN A 145 -15.26 -3.64 -17.63
C ASN A 145 -14.39 -4.62 -16.82
N ILE A 146 -14.22 -5.86 -17.29
CA ILE A 146 -13.39 -6.88 -16.62
C ILE A 146 -11.98 -6.34 -16.33
N ALA A 147 -11.36 -5.63 -17.28
CA ALA A 147 -10.03 -5.05 -17.12
C ALA A 147 -9.95 -4.04 -15.95
N ASP A 148 -10.97 -3.19 -15.79
CA ASP A 148 -11.03 -2.25 -14.67
C ASP A 148 -11.26 -2.96 -13.33
N CYS A 149 -12.08 -4.02 -13.31
CA CYS A 149 -12.25 -4.85 -12.12
C CYS A 149 -10.92 -5.54 -11.76
N LYS A 150 -10.26 -6.23 -12.70
CA LYS A 150 -8.94 -6.85 -12.46
C LYS A 150 -7.93 -5.86 -11.89
N ARG A 151 -7.87 -4.64 -12.43
CA ARG A 151 -6.95 -3.60 -11.95
C ARG A 151 -7.22 -3.26 -10.48
N LYS A 152 -8.49 -3.11 -10.08
CA LYS A 152 -8.88 -2.79 -8.69
C LYS A 152 -8.50 -3.89 -7.68
N HIS A 153 -8.19 -5.08 -8.16
CA HIS A 153 -7.80 -6.24 -7.38
C HIS A 153 -6.31 -6.57 -7.50
N ARG A 154 -5.48 -5.72 -8.10
CA ARG A 154 -4.03 -5.90 -7.96
C ARG A 154 -3.63 -5.75 -6.51
N TYR A 155 -2.67 -6.55 -6.05
CA TYR A 155 -2.23 -6.50 -4.65
C TYR A 155 -1.83 -5.09 -4.21
N VAL A 156 -1.13 -4.31 -5.05
CA VAL A 156 -0.79 -2.91 -4.72
C VAL A 156 -2.03 -2.02 -4.56
N ASP A 157 -3.08 -2.24 -5.35
CA ASP A 157 -4.34 -1.52 -5.25
C ASP A 157 -5.12 -1.96 -3.99
N LEU A 158 -5.04 -3.23 -3.61
CA LEU A 158 -5.59 -3.75 -2.36
C LEU A 158 -4.87 -3.17 -1.12
N LEU A 159 -3.55 -2.99 -1.17
CA LEU A 159 -2.81 -2.31 -0.09
C LEU A 159 -3.33 -0.88 0.12
N TYR A 160 -3.57 -0.15 -0.97
CA TYR A 160 -4.17 1.19 -0.88
C TYR A 160 -5.60 1.14 -0.31
N LYS A 161 -6.43 0.19 -0.74
CA LYS A 161 -7.79 0.00 -0.18
C LYS A 161 -7.74 -0.33 1.32
N MET A 162 -6.84 -1.21 1.74
CA MET A 162 -6.63 -1.56 3.14
C MET A 162 -6.23 -0.34 3.97
N ARG A 163 -5.28 0.47 3.48
CA ARG A 163 -4.91 1.76 4.08
C ARG A 163 -6.13 2.67 4.27
N SER A 164 -7.00 2.78 3.26
CA SER A 164 -8.20 3.62 3.34
C SER A 164 -9.20 3.08 4.35
N LYS A 165 -9.46 1.78 4.37
CA LYS A 165 -10.35 1.15 5.37
C LYS A 165 -9.82 1.33 6.79
N LEU A 166 -8.53 1.10 7.01
CA LEU A 166 -7.87 1.36 8.29
C LEU A 166 -8.08 2.80 8.76
N SER A 167 -7.92 3.77 7.87
CA SER A 167 -8.02 5.19 8.22
C SER A 167 -9.46 5.68 8.42
N HIS A 168 -10.45 5.09 7.77
CA HIS A 168 -11.83 5.60 7.74
C HIS A 168 -12.82 4.77 8.56
N GLU A 169 -12.55 3.48 8.72
CA GLU A 169 -13.43 2.52 9.38
C GLU A 169 -12.78 1.95 10.65
N LEU A 170 -11.48 2.22 10.89
CA LEU A 170 -10.67 1.54 11.92
C LEU A 170 -10.77 0.00 11.82
N SER A 171 -11.05 -0.48 10.62
CA SER A 171 -11.23 -1.89 10.29
C SER A 171 -10.27 -2.26 9.16
N THR A 172 -9.92 -3.54 9.10
CA THR A 172 -9.22 -4.14 7.95
C THR A 172 -10.15 -5.14 7.28
N SER A 173 -10.00 -5.28 5.97
CA SER A 173 -10.45 -6.48 5.26
C SER A 173 -9.31 -7.48 5.44
N GLY A 174 -9.39 -8.37 6.41
CA GLY A 174 -8.22 -9.13 6.86
C GLY A 174 -8.07 -9.10 8.37
N SER A 175 -8.27 -10.21 9.08
CA SER A 175 -7.81 -10.36 10.46
C SER A 175 -6.32 -10.04 10.51
N VAL A 176 -5.92 -8.99 11.24
CA VAL A 176 -4.50 -8.76 11.51
C VAL A 176 -4.06 -9.82 12.49
N SER A 177 -3.56 -10.94 11.96
CA SER A 177 -3.14 -12.04 12.80
C SER A 177 -2.03 -11.56 13.75
N PRO A 178 -2.20 -11.72 15.08
CA PRO A 178 -1.11 -11.47 16.03
C PRO A 178 0.03 -12.47 15.89
N MET A 179 -0.19 -13.60 15.21
CA MET A 179 0.81 -14.64 14.97
C MET A 179 0.98 -14.82 13.46
N GLY A 180 2.10 -14.33 12.93
CA GLY A 180 2.63 -14.85 11.68
C GLY A 180 2.78 -16.36 11.85
N LEU A 181 1.97 -17.12 11.13
CA LEU A 181 1.97 -18.58 11.15
C LEU A 181 3.31 -19.06 10.60
N GLY A 182 4.33 -19.21 11.46
CA GLY A 182 5.48 -20.11 11.31
C GLY A 182 6.32 -20.09 10.02
N GLU A 183 6.03 -19.26 9.03
CA GLU A 183 6.70 -19.25 7.75
C GLU A 183 7.82 -18.20 7.74
N LYS A 184 8.93 -18.58 7.11
CA LYS A 184 10.25 -17.93 7.22
C LYS A 184 10.27 -16.45 6.82
N GLU A 185 9.21 -15.90 6.22
CA GLU A 185 9.07 -14.48 5.94
C GLU A 185 7.63 -13.99 6.18
N PRO A 186 7.44 -12.79 6.77
CA PRO A 186 6.13 -12.17 6.92
C PRO A 186 5.67 -11.64 5.56
N LEU A 187 5.19 -12.54 4.70
CA LEU A 187 4.53 -12.21 3.44
C LEU A 187 3.02 -12.24 3.64
N PRO A 188 2.23 -11.56 2.77
CA PRO A 188 0.79 -11.76 2.76
C PRO A 188 0.45 -13.24 2.53
N TYR A 189 -0.68 -13.68 3.06
CA TYR A 189 -1.12 -15.07 2.96
C TYR A 189 -2.64 -15.17 3.03
N TYR A 190 -3.18 -16.33 2.66
CA TYR A 190 -4.60 -16.65 2.75
C TYR A 190 -4.84 -17.73 3.78
N VAL A 191 -5.95 -17.59 4.50
CA VAL A 191 -6.39 -18.47 5.56
C VAL A 191 -7.91 -18.56 5.49
N SER A 192 -8.45 -19.76 5.74
CA SER A 192 -9.89 -19.93 5.90
C SER A 192 -10.35 -19.39 7.26
N VAL A 193 -11.41 -18.59 7.26
CA VAL A 193 -12.00 -17.96 8.43
C VAL A 193 -13.51 -18.12 8.39
N SER A 194 -14.07 -18.65 9.46
CA SER A 194 -15.51 -18.69 9.68
C SER A 194 -16.00 -17.31 10.13
N ARG A 195 -17.01 -16.77 9.46
CA ARG A 195 -17.67 -15.52 9.85
C ARG A 195 -19.09 -15.82 10.27
N VAL A 196 -19.54 -15.10 11.29
CA VAL A 196 -20.93 -15.17 11.78
C VAL A 196 -21.52 -13.78 11.69
N TYR A 197 -22.67 -13.66 11.04
CA TYR A 197 -23.41 -12.40 10.92
C TYR A 197 -24.91 -12.64 11.08
N SER A 198 -25.63 -11.57 11.44
CA SER A 198 -27.09 -11.61 11.62
C SER A 198 -27.79 -10.95 10.45
N ILE A 199 -28.64 -11.70 9.74
CA ILE A 199 -29.54 -11.18 8.70
C ILE A 199 -30.97 -11.45 9.14
N ASP A 200 -31.76 -10.39 9.29
CA ASP A 200 -33.17 -10.47 9.71
C ASP A 200 -33.41 -11.30 10.99
N GLY A 201 -32.45 -11.25 11.92
CA GLY A 201 -32.50 -11.99 13.19
C GLY A 201 -32.03 -13.45 13.10
N ASN A 202 -31.66 -13.93 11.92
CA ASN A 202 -31.05 -15.24 11.73
C ASN A 202 -29.53 -15.13 11.76
N LEU A 203 -28.87 -16.00 12.52
CA LEU A 203 -27.43 -16.17 12.45
C LEU A 203 -27.11 -16.96 11.18
N ILE A 204 -26.26 -16.37 10.34
CA ILE A 204 -25.69 -17.01 9.16
C ILE A 204 -24.20 -17.14 9.42
N GLU A 205 -23.70 -18.34 9.15
CA GLU A 205 -22.29 -18.69 9.25
C GLU A 205 -21.80 -19.09 7.86
N ASP A 206 -20.68 -18.51 7.43
CA ASP A 206 -19.99 -18.88 6.19
C ASP A 206 -18.49 -18.98 6.41
N ASP A 207 -17.85 -19.87 5.66
CA ASP A 207 -16.39 -19.98 5.62
C ASP A 207 -15.87 -19.24 4.40
N ILE A 208 -14.91 -18.35 4.62
CA ILE A 208 -14.28 -17.57 3.56
C ILE A 208 -12.76 -17.67 3.60
N TRP A 209 -12.14 -17.39 2.46
CA TRP A 209 -10.71 -17.19 2.33
C TRP A 209 -10.38 -15.72 2.52
N GLU A 210 -9.58 -15.42 3.53
CA GLU A 210 -9.20 -14.06 3.87
C GLU A 210 -7.74 -13.79 3.51
N LEU A 211 -7.47 -12.70 2.77
CA LEU A 211 -6.12 -12.20 2.56
C LEU A 211 -5.64 -11.47 3.82
N VAL A 212 -4.64 -12.03 4.49
CA VAL A 212 -3.97 -11.42 5.64
C VAL A 212 -2.68 -10.73 5.17
N VAL A 213 -2.50 -9.49 5.60
CA VAL A 213 -1.28 -8.71 5.33
C VAL A 213 -0.56 -8.42 6.66
N PRO A 214 0.58 -9.08 6.95
CA PRO A 214 1.33 -8.84 8.18
C PRO A 214 1.86 -7.41 8.29
N VAL A 215 1.99 -6.91 9.52
CA VAL A 215 2.58 -5.58 9.77
C VAL A 215 4.04 -5.55 9.33
N GLU A 216 4.76 -6.62 9.61
CA GLU A 216 6.16 -6.80 9.30
C GLU A 216 6.40 -6.81 7.78
N PHE A 217 5.40 -7.23 6.98
CA PHE A 217 5.43 -7.08 5.52
C PHE A 217 5.44 -5.60 5.13
N ILE A 218 4.49 -4.81 5.65
CA ILE A 218 4.36 -3.38 5.32
C ILE A 218 5.58 -2.59 5.80
N GLU A 219 6.16 -2.94 6.94
CA GLU A 219 7.41 -2.34 7.41
C GLU A 219 8.56 -2.63 6.44
N ARG A 220 8.72 -3.88 6.01
CA ARG A 220 9.73 -4.25 5.01
C ARG A 220 9.49 -3.55 3.68
N LEU A 221 8.23 -3.41 3.26
CA LEU A 221 7.84 -2.68 2.05
C LEU A 221 8.25 -1.21 2.13
N LEU A 222 7.95 -0.56 3.25
CA LEU A 222 8.36 0.83 3.50
C LEU A 222 9.88 0.98 3.44
N LEU A 223 10.64 0.11 4.10
CA LEU A 223 12.10 0.17 4.11
C LEU A 223 12.70 -0.03 2.71
N ASP A 224 12.14 -0.96 1.92
CA ASP A 224 12.58 -1.20 0.55
C ASP A 224 12.30 0.01 -0.35
N CYS A 225 11.08 0.53 -0.32
CA CYS A 225 10.71 1.74 -1.04
C CYS A 225 11.57 2.94 -0.64
N LEU A 226 11.81 3.14 0.66
CA LEU A 226 12.64 4.24 1.16
C LEU A 226 14.07 4.13 0.65
N GLY A 227 14.71 2.96 0.78
CA GLY A 227 16.08 2.76 0.33
C GLY A 227 16.25 3.04 -1.17
N ASN A 228 15.37 2.47 -2.00
CA ASN A 228 15.42 2.67 -3.44
C ASN A 228 15.06 4.11 -3.85
N TYR A 229 14.16 4.78 -3.12
CA TYR A 229 13.85 6.19 -3.34
C TYR A 229 15.03 7.10 -3.01
N LEU A 230 15.71 6.86 -1.89
CA LEU A 230 16.91 7.62 -1.49
C LEU A 230 18.07 7.40 -2.48
N ASP A 231 18.25 6.17 -2.98
CA ASP A 231 19.20 5.87 -4.04
C ASP A 231 18.87 6.62 -5.34
N PHE A 232 17.59 6.68 -5.72
CA PHE A 232 17.14 7.49 -6.84
C PHE A 232 17.46 8.98 -6.64
N CYS A 233 17.16 9.53 -5.46
CA CYS A 233 17.50 10.90 -5.10
C CYS A 233 19.00 11.17 -5.19
N LYS A 234 19.83 10.23 -4.72
CA LYS A 234 21.29 10.32 -4.81
C LYS A 234 21.76 10.35 -6.27
N LYS A 235 21.30 9.40 -7.08
CA LYS A 235 21.66 9.29 -8.51
C LYS A 235 21.22 10.51 -9.30
N THR A 236 20.07 11.09 -8.98
CA THR A 236 19.51 12.26 -9.67
C THR A 236 19.94 13.59 -9.06
N GLN A 237 20.76 13.57 -8.00
CA GLN A 237 21.15 14.77 -7.23
C GLN A 237 19.94 15.59 -6.77
N ARG A 238 18.85 14.90 -6.42
CA ARG A 238 17.60 15.47 -5.92
C ARG A 238 17.56 15.37 -4.41
N ASP A 239 17.17 16.47 -3.76
CA ASP A 239 16.87 16.47 -2.33
C ASP A 239 15.61 15.61 -2.07
N PRO A 240 15.64 14.64 -1.13
CA PRO A 240 14.53 13.71 -0.93
C PRO A 240 13.20 14.35 -0.56
N PHE A 241 13.18 15.60 -0.07
CA PHE A 241 11.93 16.34 0.18
C PHE A 241 11.92 17.71 -0.50
N SER A 242 12.45 17.74 -1.73
CA SER A 242 12.60 18.96 -2.54
C SER A 242 11.29 19.69 -2.86
N ASN A 243 10.15 19.01 -2.88
CA ASN A 243 8.85 19.60 -3.22
C ASN A 243 8.16 20.21 -2.00
N ASN A 244 8.72 20.02 -0.80
CA ASN A 244 8.28 20.69 0.41
C ASN A 244 8.76 22.16 0.48
N LYS A 245 8.25 22.98 -0.45
CA LYS A 245 8.68 24.38 -0.64
C LYS A 245 7.74 25.37 0.03
N PHE A 246 8.16 26.63 0.10
CA PHE A 246 7.42 27.73 0.74
C PHE A 246 6.03 27.96 0.13
N GLU A 247 5.83 27.63 -1.14
CA GLU A 247 4.54 27.76 -1.82
C GLU A 247 3.48 26.83 -1.24
N ARG A 248 3.88 25.73 -0.58
CA ARG A 248 2.94 24.85 0.09
C ARG A 248 2.40 25.52 1.34
N LYS A 249 1.08 25.72 1.36
CA LYS A 249 0.37 26.38 2.46
C LYS A 249 0.05 25.45 3.63
N PHE A 250 0.48 24.19 3.58
CA PHE A 250 0.08 23.19 4.58
C PHE A 250 0.50 23.59 5.99
N ARG A 251 1.61 24.30 6.19
CA ARG A 251 2.01 24.80 7.51
C ARG A 251 1.19 25.99 8.00
N LEU A 252 0.52 26.71 7.10
CA LEU A 252 -0.22 27.93 7.40
C LEU A 252 -1.72 27.67 7.57
N ALA A 253 -2.27 26.75 6.76
CA ALA A 253 -3.70 26.52 6.67
C ALA A 253 -4.07 25.04 6.42
N TRP A 254 -3.09 24.12 6.51
CA TRP A 254 -3.28 22.68 6.26
C TRP A 254 -3.75 22.31 4.85
N TYR A 255 -3.78 23.27 3.92
CA TYR A 255 -4.03 23.03 2.50
C TYR A 255 -2.73 22.85 1.72
N ASP A 256 -2.75 21.92 0.77
CA ASP A 256 -1.75 21.81 -0.31
C ASP A 256 -2.10 22.71 -1.49
#